data_AF-A0A318ZEX3-F1
#
_entry.id   AF-A0A318ZEX3-F1
#
_cell.length_a   1.000
_cell.length_b   1.000
_cell.length_c   1.000
_cell.angle_alpha   90.00
_cell.angle_beta   90.00
_cell.angle_gamma   90.00
#
_symmetry.space_group_name_H-M   'P 1'
#
loop_
_entity.id
_entity.type
_entity.pdbx_description
1 polymer ?
#
loop_
_entity_poly.entity_id
_entity_poly.type
_entity_poly.pdbx_seq_one_letter_code
_entity_poly.pdbx_strand_id
1 'polypeptide(L)'
;MIPPCDPVILHNNPQFKRLYEQVTTTFLNPDGSTRADDAQPTRKAVLDDLKECRIRDARTKIKKQTLRRLAFDPDSGLPEEFRDPAAIVYLYLESCPDLFNLPADNDNQPDANALQLLAPDISLFYCNLPDLIEPFSRILLADLQDLRTITDAGTDSDTSSAEAPTGEPSRTRARTRQMTTRSRRAIDSQPFTLASQLNKRIRALRHLQLSELPAARTRMAATAAEVLATRAAVLERMVILLERAKHGAFARATKAKAEHLVTVAQELNGRLKVMKLEISATIHTPEVIAALGRYWDHLERTRERWEERRVAALEELKAYGVEDKDGKGGEENASRDTIRSEHESMKEVYRRYGTLIREIEAKSREIKRMDELKLSHAQLPRETIMADDAISIYDEIEIEDMTFDPNLQIYHYPCPCGDRFEIAIDDLRDGEDIAVCPSCSLMIRVIFDEADLANHDDKNGSAGAVAVQA
;
A
#
# COMPACT_ATOMS: atom_id res chain seq x y z
N MET A 1 -15.72 8.54 39.53
CA MET A 1 -15.02 8.99 40.75
C MET A 1 -14.04 10.09 40.40
N ILE A 2 -14.16 11.24 41.05
CA ILE A 2 -13.21 12.35 40.91
C ILE A 2 -11.87 11.90 41.53
N PRO A 3 -10.75 11.92 40.79
CA PRO A 3 -9.46 11.47 41.32
C PRO A 3 -9.05 12.34 42.52
N PRO A 4 -8.58 11.74 43.63
CA PRO A 4 -8.17 12.51 44.80
C PRO A 4 -6.98 13.42 44.45
N CYS A 5 -7.11 14.71 44.75
CA CYS A 5 -6.04 15.68 44.51
C CYS A 5 -5.03 15.69 45.66
N ASP A 6 -3.74 15.81 45.32
CA ASP A 6 -2.65 15.83 46.30
C ASP A 6 -2.76 17.08 47.21
N PRO A 7 -2.75 16.92 48.56
CA PRO A 7 -2.85 18.03 49.50
C PRO A 7 -1.77 19.10 49.32
N VAL A 8 -0.61 18.77 48.76
CA VAL A 8 0.47 19.73 48.50
C VAL A 8 0.07 20.75 47.43
N ILE A 9 -0.65 20.31 46.39
CA ILE A 9 -1.13 21.17 45.29
C ILE A 9 -2.23 22.12 45.79
N LEU A 10 -3.10 21.62 46.67
CA LEU A 10 -4.16 22.42 47.31
C LEU A 10 -3.59 23.45 48.29
N HIS A 11 -2.44 23.20 48.90
CA HIS A 11 -1.77 24.16 49.78
C HIS A 11 -1.03 25.26 49.00
N ASN A 12 -0.37 24.89 47.89
CA ASN A 12 0.41 25.82 47.08
C ASN A 12 -0.44 26.77 46.23
N ASN A 13 -1.68 26.38 45.89
CA ASN A 13 -2.59 27.21 45.10
C ASN A 13 -3.98 27.36 45.77
N PRO A 14 -4.19 28.42 46.59
CA PRO A 14 -5.43 28.61 47.33
C PRO A 14 -6.63 28.93 46.43
N GLN A 15 -6.41 29.47 45.23
CA GLN A 15 -7.49 29.71 44.26
C GLN A 15 -7.98 28.39 43.67
N PHE A 16 -7.05 27.51 43.30
CA PHE A 16 -7.38 26.17 42.82
C PHE A 16 -8.08 25.34 43.90
N LYS A 17 -7.65 25.43 45.17
CA LYS A 17 -8.32 24.79 46.30
C LYS A 17 -9.79 25.20 46.43
N ARG A 18 -10.08 26.50 46.37
CA ARG A 18 -11.46 27.01 46.41
C ARG A 18 -12.29 26.51 45.23
N LEU A 19 -11.71 26.48 44.02
CA LEU A 19 -12.40 25.98 42.83
C LEU A 19 -12.66 24.47 42.94
N TYR A 20 -11.68 23.69 43.40
CA TYR A 20 -11.83 22.26 43.60
C TYR A 20 -12.89 21.95 44.67
N GLU A 21 -12.88 22.69 45.79
CA GLU A 21 -13.92 22.59 46.81
C GLU A 21 -15.30 22.97 46.25
N GLN A 22 -15.43 24.06 45.49
CA GLN A 22 -16.69 24.43 44.85
C GLN A 22 -17.16 23.37 43.86
N VAL A 23 -16.30 22.91 42.95
CA VAL A 23 -16.66 21.89 41.95
C VAL A 23 -17.09 20.58 42.61
N THR A 24 -16.40 20.13 43.66
CA THR A 24 -16.72 18.88 44.36
C THR A 24 -17.91 18.98 45.32
N THR A 25 -18.19 20.17 45.88
CA THR A 25 -19.25 20.35 46.88
C THR A 25 -20.55 20.92 46.31
N THR A 26 -20.51 21.78 45.30
CA THR A 26 -21.70 22.45 44.74
C THR A 26 -22.12 21.89 43.39
N PHE A 27 -21.17 21.56 42.51
CA PHE A 27 -21.50 21.22 41.11
C PHE A 27 -21.54 19.72 40.82
N LEU A 28 -20.63 18.94 41.39
CA LEU A 28 -20.47 17.52 41.07
C LEU A 28 -20.79 16.59 42.24
N ASN A 29 -21.25 15.39 41.91
CA ASN A 29 -21.36 14.25 42.80
C ASN A 29 -20.01 13.51 42.92
N PRO A 30 -19.81 12.66 43.94
CA PRO A 30 -18.61 11.83 44.08
C PRO A 30 -18.30 10.97 42.83
N ASP A 31 -19.33 10.62 42.06
CA ASP A 31 -19.19 9.85 40.82
C ASP A 31 -18.76 10.69 39.62
N GLY A 32 -18.84 12.03 39.70
CA GLY A 32 -18.50 12.97 38.64
C GLY A 32 -19.72 13.47 37.83
N SER A 33 -20.95 13.09 38.18
CA SER A 33 -22.17 13.62 37.57
C SER A 33 -22.53 15.00 38.13
N THR A 34 -23.25 15.81 37.35
CA THR A 34 -23.67 17.17 37.73
C THR A 34 -24.91 17.15 38.62
N ARG A 35 -24.84 17.83 39.76
CA ARG A 35 -25.96 17.97 40.71
C ARG A 35 -27.12 18.79 40.15
N ALA A 36 -26.84 19.72 39.23
CA ALA A 36 -27.86 20.52 38.55
C ALA A 36 -28.77 19.66 37.68
N ASP A 37 -28.22 18.63 37.03
CA ASP A 37 -29.00 17.69 36.22
C ASP A 37 -29.87 16.80 37.10
N ASP A 38 -29.36 16.38 38.26
CA ASP A 38 -30.12 15.61 39.24
C ASP A 38 -31.27 16.41 39.87
N ALA A 39 -31.24 17.74 39.86
CA ALA A 39 -32.33 18.58 40.37
C ALA A 39 -33.50 18.72 39.38
N GLN A 40 -33.30 18.40 38.10
CA GLN A 40 -34.34 18.54 37.08
C GLN A 40 -35.40 17.43 37.22
N PRO A 41 -36.70 17.78 37.38
CA PRO A 41 -37.75 16.79 37.61
C PRO A 41 -37.99 15.87 36.39
N THR A 42 -37.78 16.39 35.17
CA THR A 42 -37.89 15.62 33.93
C THR A 42 -36.84 14.51 33.85
N ARG A 43 -35.59 14.80 34.24
CA ARG A 43 -34.52 13.81 34.28
C ARG A 43 -34.71 12.77 35.37
N LYS A 44 -35.22 13.17 36.54
CA LYS A 44 -35.61 12.22 37.60
C LYS A 44 -36.66 11.22 37.10
N ALA A 45 -37.69 11.70 36.42
CA ALA A 45 -38.71 10.84 35.83
C ALA A 45 -38.09 9.82 34.86
N VAL A 46 -37.25 10.27 33.93
CA VAL A 46 -36.54 9.38 32.99
C VAL A 46 -35.63 8.38 33.71
N LEU A 47 -34.93 8.79 34.76
CA LEU A 47 -34.09 7.88 35.56
C LEU A 47 -34.91 6.83 36.30
N ASP A 48 -36.09 7.18 36.79
CA ASP A 48 -36.99 6.25 37.45
C ASP A 48 -37.61 5.27 36.45
N ASP A 49 -38.02 5.75 35.27
CA ASP A 49 -38.46 4.89 34.15
C ASP A 49 -37.34 3.93 33.72
N LEU A 50 -36.11 4.43 33.61
CA LEU A 50 -34.93 3.64 33.28
C LEU A 50 -34.64 2.58 34.35
N LYS A 51 -34.74 2.94 35.64
CA LYS A 51 -34.60 1.98 36.74
C LYS A 51 -35.67 0.90 36.65
N GLU A 52 -36.92 1.27 36.36
CA GLU A 52 -38.01 0.31 36.19
C GLU A 52 -37.73 -0.65 35.03
N CYS A 53 -37.26 -0.14 33.89
CA CYS A 53 -36.83 -0.95 32.74
C CYS A 53 -35.67 -1.87 33.09
N ARG A 54 -34.65 -1.39 33.81
CA ARG A 54 -33.53 -2.22 34.28
C ARG A 54 -33.97 -3.30 35.25
N ILE A 55 -34.88 -2.99 36.17
CA ILE A 55 -35.45 -3.97 37.11
C ILE A 55 -36.23 -5.04 36.33
N ARG A 56 -37.02 -4.63 35.33
CA ARG A 56 -37.78 -5.54 34.48
C ARG A 56 -36.86 -6.49 33.72
N ASP A 57 -35.83 -5.97 33.05
CA ASP A 57 -34.83 -6.76 32.33
C ASP A 57 -34.06 -7.70 33.27
N ALA A 58 -33.59 -7.19 34.42
CA ALA A 58 -32.93 -8.02 35.43
C ALA A 58 -33.83 -9.15 35.94
N ARG A 59 -35.12 -8.90 36.22
CA ARG A 59 -36.08 -9.94 36.62
C ARG A 59 -36.22 -11.01 35.53
N THR A 60 -36.33 -10.62 34.27
CA THR A 60 -36.43 -11.56 33.14
C THR A 60 -35.15 -12.39 33.01
N LYS A 61 -33.98 -11.77 33.09
CA LYS A 61 -32.67 -12.45 33.03
C LYS A 61 -32.48 -13.44 34.19
N ILE A 62 -32.80 -13.03 35.41
CA ILE A 62 -32.76 -13.90 36.58
C ILE A 62 -33.67 -15.11 36.36
N LYS A 63 -34.94 -14.88 35.97
CA LYS A 63 -35.87 -15.98 35.70
C LYS A 63 -35.38 -16.94 34.63
N LYS A 64 -34.84 -16.41 33.52
CA LYS A 64 -34.27 -17.21 32.42
C LYS A 64 -33.05 -18.01 32.87
N GLN A 65 -32.16 -17.42 33.66
CA GLN A 65 -30.97 -18.10 34.18
C GLN A 65 -31.32 -19.17 35.22
N THR A 66 -32.29 -18.91 36.09
CA THR A 66 -32.80 -19.92 37.04
C THR A 66 -33.49 -21.05 36.29
N LEU A 67 -34.27 -20.77 35.24
CA LEU A 67 -34.88 -21.79 34.38
C LEU A 67 -33.82 -22.64 33.66
N ARG A 68 -32.74 -22.03 33.16
CA ARG A 68 -31.60 -22.74 32.58
C ARG A 68 -30.98 -23.73 33.57
N ARG A 69 -30.70 -23.26 34.79
CA ARG A 69 -30.13 -24.11 35.84
C ARG A 69 -31.08 -25.24 36.19
N LEU A 70 -32.37 -24.96 36.31
CA LEU A 70 -33.38 -25.98 36.60
C LEU A 70 -33.47 -27.06 35.50
N ALA A 71 -33.37 -26.66 34.23
CA ALA A 71 -33.49 -27.56 33.07
C ALA A 71 -32.22 -28.40 32.83
N PHE A 72 -31.02 -27.85 33.03
CA PHE A 72 -29.76 -28.49 32.62
C PHE A 72 -28.88 -28.97 33.79
N ASP A 73 -29.15 -28.58 35.04
CA ASP A 73 -28.39 -29.03 36.19
C ASP A 73 -28.95 -30.35 36.74
N PRO A 74 -28.15 -31.44 36.82
CA PRO A 74 -28.61 -32.72 37.34
C PRO A 74 -29.04 -32.68 38.81
N ASP A 75 -28.52 -31.74 39.60
CA ASP A 75 -28.76 -31.65 41.04
C ASP A 75 -29.91 -30.69 41.42
N SER A 76 -30.66 -30.21 40.43
CA SER A 76 -31.72 -29.20 40.59
C SER A 76 -32.96 -29.70 41.36
N GLY A 77 -33.05 -31.01 41.64
CA GLY A 77 -34.18 -31.63 42.33
C GLY A 77 -35.44 -31.79 41.47
N LEU A 78 -35.36 -31.47 40.18
CA LEU A 78 -36.47 -31.64 39.24
C LEU A 78 -36.55 -33.09 38.72
N PRO A 79 -37.74 -33.74 38.76
CA PRO A 79 -37.95 -35.03 38.09
C PRO A 79 -37.62 -34.95 36.60
N GLU A 80 -37.05 -36.03 36.05
CA GLU A 80 -36.55 -36.08 34.66
C GLU A 80 -37.64 -35.78 33.63
N GLU A 81 -38.89 -36.17 33.91
CA GLU A 81 -40.06 -35.96 33.04
C GLU A 81 -40.38 -34.48 32.75
N PHE A 82 -39.96 -33.58 33.64
CA PHE A 82 -40.24 -32.14 33.52
C PHE A 82 -39.05 -31.33 33.02
N ARG A 83 -37.89 -31.96 32.83
CA ARG A 83 -36.68 -31.28 32.34
C ARG A 83 -36.77 -30.97 30.85
N ASP A 84 -37.33 -31.88 30.06
CA ASP A 84 -37.43 -31.70 28.61
C ASP A 84 -38.35 -30.53 28.24
N PRO A 85 -39.58 -30.40 28.80
CA PRO A 85 -40.41 -29.21 28.55
C PRO A 85 -39.77 -27.91 29.03
N ALA A 86 -39.08 -27.92 30.18
CA ALA A 86 -38.39 -26.75 30.70
C ALA A 86 -37.18 -26.33 29.83
N ALA A 87 -36.46 -27.31 29.27
CA ALA A 87 -35.35 -27.07 28.35
C ALA A 87 -35.84 -26.52 27.01
N ILE A 88 -36.90 -27.08 26.45
CA ILE A 88 -37.53 -26.61 25.20
C ILE A 88 -38.01 -25.16 25.36
N VAL A 89 -38.72 -24.85 26.46
CA VAL A 89 -39.18 -23.50 26.76
C VAL A 89 -38.01 -22.54 26.95
N TYR A 90 -36.96 -22.94 27.68
CA TYR A 90 -35.76 -22.11 27.84
C TYR A 90 -35.08 -21.79 26.49
N LEU A 91 -34.90 -22.80 25.63
CA LEU A 91 -34.28 -22.63 24.31
C LEU A 91 -35.10 -21.70 23.41
N TYR A 92 -36.43 -21.81 23.45
CA TYR A 92 -37.32 -20.89 22.75
C TYR A 92 -37.15 -19.44 23.23
N LEU A 93 -37.09 -19.22 24.55
CA LEU A 93 -36.82 -17.90 25.16
C LEU A 93 -35.38 -17.40 24.91
N GLU A 94 -34.46 -18.26 24.48
CA GLU A 94 -33.11 -17.89 24.04
C GLU A 94 -33.07 -17.49 22.57
N SER A 95 -33.82 -18.18 21.71
CA SER A 95 -33.93 -17.86 20.28
C SER A 95 -34.74 -16.59 19.96
N CYS A 96 -35.63 -16.16 20.86
CA CYS A 96 -36.46 -14.96 20.66
C CYS A 96 -36.20 -13.88 21.73
N PRO A 97 -35.12 -13.08 21.59
CA PRO A 97 -34.79 -12.01 22.55
C PRO A 97 -35.77 -10.83 22.53
N ASP A 98 -36.52 -10.61 21.45
CA ASP A 98 -37.33 -9.41 21.24
C ASP A 98 -38.74 -9.46 21.85
N LEU A 99 -39.23 -10.64 22.24
CA LEU A 99 -40.58 -10.82 22.83
C LEU A 99 -40.79 -10.09 24.17
N PHE A 100 -39.71 -9.72 24.86
CA PHE A 100 -39.78 -9.06 26.17
C PHE A 100 -39.62 -7.53 26.12
N ASN A 101 -39.24 -6.96 24.98
CA ASN A 101 -38.91 -5.55 24.84
C ASN A 101 -40.00 -4.70 24.17
N LEU A 102 -41.06 -5.33 23.66
CA LEU A 102 -42.15 -4.62 22.98
C LEU A 102 -43.27 -4.27 23.97
N PRO A 103 -43.79 -3.02 23.93
CA PRO A 103 -45.06 -2.68 24.58
C PRO A 103 -46.16 -3.61 24.08
N ALA A 104 -47.17 -3.88 24.91
CA ALA A 104 -48.28 -4.80 24.65
C ALA A 104 -49.14 -4.48 23.40
N ASP A 105 -48.82 -3.40 22.67
CA ASP A 105 -49.63 -2.83 21.59
C ASP A 105 -48.96 -2.92 20.20
N ASN A 106 -47.86 -3.66 20.02
CA ASN A 106 -47.25 -3.84 18.70
C ASN A 106 -47.52 -5.26 18.16
N ASP A 107 -48.33 -5.32 17.09
CA ASP A 107 -48.72 -6.51 16.31
C ASP A 107 -47.56 -7.18 15.54
N ASN A 108 -46.35 -7.20 16.11
CA ASN A 108 -45.29 -8.06 15.60
C ASN A 108 -45.51 -9.45 16.16
N GLN A 109 -46.45 -10.13 15.53
CA GLN A 109 -46.86 -11.48 15.82
C GLN A 109 -45.63 -12.41 15.75
N PRO A 110 -45.17 -12.99 16.87
CA PRO A 110 -44.09 -13.97 16.84
C PRO A 110 -44.52 -15.12 15.93
N ASP A 111 -43.59 -15.62 15.12
CA ASP A 111 -43.78 -16.67 14.11
C ASP A 111 -44.89 -17.66 14.50
N ALA A 112 -46.10 -17.42 13.98
CA ALA A 112 -47.31 -18.13 14.42
C ALA A 112 -47.18 -19.66 14.28
N ASN A 113 -46.33 -20.10 13.34
CA ASN A 113 -46.01 -21.49 13.08
C ASN A 113 -45.16 -22.13 14.19
N ALA A 114 -44.22 -21.40 14.80
CA ALA A 114 -43.37 -21.91 15.87
C ALA A 114 -44.15 -22.05 17.19
N LEU A 115 -45.03 -21.08 17.48
CA LEU A 115 -45.92 -21.14 18.64
C LEU A 115 -46.97 -22.24 18.52
N GLN A 116 -47.48 -22.52 17.31
CA GLN A 116 -48.38 -23.66 17.08
C GLN A 116 -47.69 -25.01 17.29
N LEU A 117 -46.42 -25.13 16.89
CA LEU A 117 -45.63 -26.35 17.08
C LEU A 117 -45.29 -26.59 18.56
N LEU A 118 -44.98 -25.53 19.31
CA LEU A 118 -44.60 -25.58 20.73
C LEU A 118 -45.79 -25.51 21.70
N ALA A 119 -47.02 -25.27 21.21
CA ALA A 119 -48.21 -25.16 22.04
C ALA A 119 -48.44 -26.35 23.00
N PRO A 120 -48.21 -27.63 22.60
CA PRO A 120 -48.32 -28.76 23.51
C PRO A 120 -47.30 -28.68 24.65
N ASP A 121 -46.05 -28.39 24.35
CA ASP A 121 -44.96 -28.31 25.36
C ASP A 121 -45.15 -27.11 26.30
N ILE A 122 -45.63 -25.98 25.77
CA ILE A 122 -45.96 -24.78 26.55
C ILE A 122 -47.13 -25.07 27.50
N SER A 123 -48.18 -25.76 27.04
CA SER A 123 -49.30 -26.15 27.89
C SER A 123 -48.91 -27.16 28.97
N LEU A 124 -48.06 -28.13 28.66
CA LEU A 124 -47.46 -29.04 29.63
C LEU A 124 -46.63 -28.27 30.67
N PHE A 125 -45.83 -27.30 30.23
CA PHE A 125 -45.06 -26.43 31.14
C PHE A 125 -45.97 -25.63 32.09
N TYR A 126 -47.08 -25.06 31.60
CA TYR A 126 -48.04 -24.33 32.44
C TYR A 126 -48.77 -25.24 33.44
N CYS A 127 -49.13 -26.46 33.05
CA CYS A 127 -49.74 -27.44 33.96
C CYS A 127 -48.78 -27.84 35.09
N ASN A 128 -47.48 -27.91 34.79
CA ASN A 128 -46.45 -28.37 35.73
C ASN A 128 -45.79 -27.23 36.52
N LEU A 129 -46.19 -25.97 36.28
CA LEU A 129 -45.66 -24.79 36.94
C LEU A 129 -45.68 -24.89 38.49
N PRO A 130 -46.73 -25.43 39.15
CA PRO A 130 -46.75 -25.59 40.61
C PRO A 130 -45.56 -26.41 41.16
N ASP A 131 -45.16 -27.46 40.47
CA ASP A 131 -44.07 -28.36 40.89
C ASP A 131 -42.68 -27.76 40.58
N LEU A 132 -42.60 -26.81 39.64
CA LEU A 132 -41.38 -26.06 39.34
C LEU A 132 -41.09 -24.94 40.37
N ILE A 133 -42.10 -24.44 41.08
CA ILE A 133 -41.95 -23.28 41.99
C ILE A 133 -41.02 -23.58 43.15
N GLU A 134 -41.15 -24.75 43.78
CA GLU A 134 -40.33 -25.12 44.94
C GLU A 134 -38.82 -25.18 44.59
N PRO A 135 -38.36 -25.97 43.59
CA PRO A 135 -36.95 -26.01 43.23
C PRO A 135 -36.45 -24.66 42.69
N PHE A 136 -37.28 -23.92 41.94
CA PHE A 136 -36.94 -22.58 41.46
C PHE A 136 -36.69 -21.60 42.63
N SER A 137 -37.53 -21.62 43.65
CA SER A 137 -37.37 -20.78 44.85
C SER A 137 -36.13 -21.14 45.66
N ARG A 138 -35.79 -22.43 45.76
CA ARG A 138 -34.57 -22.90 46.45
C ARG A 138 -33.30 -22.39 45.78
N ILE A 139 -33.24 -22.42 44.44
CA ILE A 139 -32.10 -21.88 43.69
C ILE A 139 -31.95 -20.37 43.94
N LEU A 140 -33.04 -19.61 43.90
CA LEU A 140 -33.00 -18.17 44.20
C LEU A 140 -32.59 -17.87 45.64
N LEU A 141 -33.05 -18.67 46.60
CA LEU A 141 -32.64 -18.54 48.00
C LEU A 141 -31.16 -18.85 48.20
N ALA A 142 -30.62 -19.86 47.50
CA ALA A 142 -29.20 -20.16 47.51
C ALA A 142 -28.38 -19.01 46.90
N ASP A 143 -28.77 -18.47 45.74
CA ASP A 143 -28.13 -17.31 45.12
C ASP A 143 -28.16 -16.08 46.05
N LEU A 144 -29.27 -15.85 46.77
CA LEU A 144 -29.36 -14.77 47.77
C LEU A 144 -28.47 -15.00 48.98
N GLN A 145 -28.33 -16.25 49.44
CA GLN A 145 -27.41 -16.59 50.53
C GLN A 145 -25.96 -16.39 50.09
N ASP A 146 -25.59 -16.82 48.88
CA ASP A 146 -24.27 -16.60 48.31
C ASP A 146 -23.95 -15.10 48.20
N LEU A 147 -24.88 -14.28 47.72
CA LEU A 147 -24.71 -12.82 47.66
C LEU A 147 -24.52 -12.20 49.05
N ARG A 148 -25.25 -12.67 50.06
CA ARG A 148 -25.05 -12.21 51.46
C ARG A 148 -23.66 -12.57 51.98
N THR A 149 -23.18 -13.79 51.72
CA THR A 149 -21.81 -14.16 52.12
C THR A 149 -20.74 -13.32 51.44
N ILE A 150 -20.98 -12.87 50.20
CA ILE A 150 -20.07 -11.98 49.47
C ILE A 150 -20.07 -10.57 50.09
N THR A 151 -21.24 -10.05 50.47
CA THR A 151 -21.32 -8.72 51.11
C THR A 151 -20.71 -8.71 52.50
N ASP A 152 -20.94 -9.76 53.30
CA ASP A 152 -20.44 -9.86 54.66
C ASP A 152 -18.91 -10.06 54.68
N ALA A 153 -18.35 -10.76 53.69
CA ALA A 153 -16.90 -10.90 53.53
C ALA A 153 -16.19 -9.58 53.16
N GLY A 154 -16.92 -8.57 52.66
CA GLY A 154 -16.38 -7.24 52.37
C GLY A 154 -16.37 -6.29 53.57
N THR A 155 -17.21 -6.52 54.58
CA THR A 155 -17.32 -5.65 55.76
C THR A 155 -16.33 -6.02 56.88
N ASP A 156 -15.87 -7.27 56.93
CA ASP A 156 -14.95 -7.74 57.97
C ASP A 156 -13.47 -7.37 57.70
N SER A 157 -13.12 -6.90 56.49
CA SER A 157 -11.76 -6.42 56.21
C SER A 157 -11.46 -5.06 56.81
N ASP A 158 -12.48 -4.30 57.21
CA ASP A 158 -12.33 -2.89 57.60
C ASP A 158 -12.43 -2.68 59.13
N THR A 159 -12.78 -3.71 59.91
CA THR A 159 -12.95 -3.62 61.38
C THR A 159 -11.94 -4.41 62.22
N SER A 160 -10.99 -5.14 61.62
CA SER A 160 -9.96 -5.89 62.35
C SER A 160 -8.67 -5.08 62.61
N SER A 161 -8.82 -3.87 63.15
CA SER A 161 -7.71 -3.11 63.74
C SER A 161 -8.09 -2.43 65.05
N ALA A 162 -8.57 -3.21 66.01
CA ALA A 162 -8.50 -2.82 67.43
C ALA A 162 -8.47 -4.07 68.33
N GLU A 163 -7.40 -4.15 69.12
CA GLU A 163 -7.26 -4.88 70.40
C GLU A 163 -7.19 -6.42 70.38
N ALA A 164 -5.95 -6.91 70.42
CA ALA A 164 -5.61 -8.17 71.06
C ALA A 164 -5.66 -8.02 72.59
N PRO A 165 -6.08 -9.07 73.31
CA PRO A 165 -5.22 -9.54 74.40
C PRO A 165 -5.00 -11.05 74.39
N THR A 166 -3.76 -11.38 74.74
CA THR A 166 -3.15 -12.69 74.94
C THR A 166 -3.76 -13.48 76.10
N GLY A 167 -3.93 -14.79 75.94
CA GLY A 167 -4.23 -15.72 77.04
C GLY A 167 -4.49 -17.16 76.58
N GLU A 168 -3.45 -17.95 76.36
CA GLU A 168 -3.49 -19.43 76.45
C GLU A 168 -3.47 -19.88 77.93
N PRO A 169 -3.61 -21.18 78.29
CA PRO A 169 -4.50 -22.23 77.80
C PRO A 169 -5.10 -23.07 78.97
N SER A 170 -6.13 -23.90 78.74
CA SER A 170 -6.34 -25.08 79.60
C SER A 170 -7.03 -26.24 78.90
N ARG A 171 -6.29 -27.34 78.82
CA ARG A 171 -6.65 -28.67 78.34
C ARG A 171 -7.69 -29.34 79.25
N THR A 172 -8.58 -30.16 78.67
CA THR A 172 -8.95 -31.46 79.26
C THR A 172 -9.12 -32.53 78.19
N ARG A 173 -8.41 -33.64 78.41
CA ARG A 173 -8.50 -34.93 77.71
C ARG A 173 -9.87 -35.57 77.87
N ALA A 174 -10.36 -36.20 76.81
CA ALA A 174 -11.09 -37.47 76.91
C ALA A 174 -10.79 -38.33 75.67
N ARG A 175 -10.13 -39.48 75.91
CA ARG A 175 -10.07 -40.61 74.98
C ARG A 175 -11.47 -41.21 74.86
N THR A 176 -11.85 -41.76 73.69
CA THR A 176 -12.34 -43.16 73.55
C THR A 176 -12.59 -43.54 72.08
N ARG A 177 -11.91 -44.63 71.69
CA ARG A 177 -12.17 -45.67 70.66
C ARG A 177 -12.27 -45.36 69.15
N GLN A 178 -11.46 -46.14 68.46
CA GLN A 178 -11.39 -46.44 67.03
C GLN A 178 -12.70 -47.03 66.50
N MET A 179 -13.07 -46.64 65.27
CA MET A 179 -13.57 -47.61 64.29
C MET A 179 -13.25 -47.13 62.88
N THR A 180 -12.50 -47.96 62.17
CA THR A 180 -12.20 -47.89 60.74
C THR A 180 -13.43 -48.29 59.94
N THR A 181 -13.78 -47.55 58.88
CA THR A 181 -14.12 -48.11 57.55
C THR A 181 -14.47 -47.00 56.54
N ARG A 182 -13.98 -47.23 55.32
CA ARG A 182 -14.40 -46.66 54.02
C ARG A 182 -14.03 -45.21 53.70
N SER A 183 -12.81 -45.13 53.19
CA SER A 183 -12.42 -44.33 52.04
C SER A 183 -13.54 -44.27 50.97
N ARG A 184 -14.21 -43.12 50.89
CA ARG A 184 -14.71 -42.56 49.63
C ARG A 184 -13.90 -41.29 49.40
N ARG A 185 -13.30 -41.18 48.22
CA ARG A 185 -12.53 -40.03 47.75
C ARG A 185 -13.40 -38.77 47.89
N ALA A 186 -13.19 -38.02 48.97
CA ALA A 186 -13.48 -36.60 48.99
C ALA A 186 -12.43 -35.95 48.10
N ILE A 187 -12.83 -35.65 46.86
CA ILE A 187 -12.16 -34.67 46.03
C ILE A 187 -12.07 -33.40 46.87
N ASP A 188 -10.88 -32.81 46.95
CA ASP A 188 -10.60 -31.53 47.62
C ASP A 188 -11.55 -30.43 47.15
N SER A 189 -12.72 -30.31 47.78
CA SER A 189 -13.52 -29.09 47.79
C SER A 189 -13.18 -28.32 49.05
N GLN A 190 -11.94 -27.85 49.15
CA GLN A 190 -11.65 -26.71 50.01
C GLN A 190 -12.50 -25.55 49.49
N PRO A 191 -13.39 -24.94 50.31
CA PRO A 191 -14.02 -23.69 49.93
C PRO A 191 -12.95 -22.61 50.04
N PHE A 192 -12.11 -22.48 49.00
CA PHE A 192 -11.37 -21.25 48.79
C PHE A 192 -12.43 -20.16 48.63
N THR A 193 -12.65 -19.37 49.67
CA THR A 193 -13.60 -18.26 49.64
C THR A 193 -13.25 -17.36 48.46
N LEU A 194 -14.25 -17.00 47.65
CA LEU A 194 -14.11 -16.15 46.45
C LEU A 194 -13.26 -14.89 46.77
N ALA A 195 -13.41 -14.34 47.97
CA ALA A 195 -12.63 -13.24 48.49
C ALA A 195 -11.10 -13.49 48.46
N SER A 196 -10.64 -14.70 48.78
CA SER A 196 -9.21 -15.04 48.74
C SER A 196 -8.64 -15.09 47.31
N GLN A 197 -9.43 -15.56 46.35
CA GLN A 197 -9.04 -15.58 44.93
C GLN A 197 -9.08 -14.19 44.32
N LEU A 198 -10.08 -13.39 44.67
CA LEU A 198 -10.23 -12.00 44.22
C LEU A 198 -9.09 -11.13 44.76
N ASN A 199 -8.73 -11.30 46.04
CA ASN A 199 -7.57 -10.64 46.64
C ASN A 199 -6.24 -11.06 46.00
N LYS A 200 -6.05 -12.34 45.66
CA LYS A 200 -4.86 -12.80 44.91
C LYS A 200 -4.80 -12.15 43.52
N ARG A 201 -5.92 -12.09 42.80
CA ARG A 201 -6.00 -11.43 41.48
C ARG A 201 -5.73 -9.93 41.58
N ILE A 202 -6.31 -9.24 42.55
CA ILE A 202 -6.05 -7.80 42.79
C ILE A 202 -4.57 -7.56 43.06
N ARG A 203 -3.93 -8.38 43.90
CA ARG A 203 -2.49 -8.26 44.18
C ARG A 203 -1.64 -8.53 42.94
N ALA A 204 -1.99 -9.54 42.13
CA ALA A 204 -1.30 -9.82 40.88
C ALA A 204 -1.45 -8.66 39.88
N LEU A 205 -2.65 -8.09 39.75
CA LEU A 205 -2.90 -6.92 38.90
C LEU A 205 -2.13 -5.70 39.38
N ARG A 206 -2.09 -5.45 40.70
CA ARG A 206 -1.29 -4.35 41.28
C ARG A 206 0.20 -4.56 41.04
N HIS A 207 0.71 -5.78 41.16
CA HIS A 207 2.10 -6.09 40.82
C HIS A 207 2.37 -5.77 39.35
N LEU A 208 1.53 -6.26 38.44
CA LEU A 208 1.68 -6.01 37.01
C LEU A 208 1.66 -4.51 36.68
N GLN A 209 0.75 -3.75 37.31
CA GLN A 209 0.59 -2.31 37.10
C GLN A 209 1.74 -1.48 37.67
N LEU A 210 2.29 -1.86 38.83
CA LEU A 210 3.26 -1.04 39.54
C LEU A 210 4.72 -1.42 39.23
N SER A 211 5.02 -2.68 38.90
CA SER A 211 6.39 -3.12 38.64
C SER A 211 6.63 -3.45 37.17
N GLU A 212 5.85 -4.37 36.59
CA GLU A 212 6.14 -4.95 35.28
C GLU A 212 5.88 -3.95 34.14
N LEU A 213 4.75 -3.23 34.18
CA LEU A 213 4.36 -2.31 33.11
C LEU A 213 5.26 -1.06 33.06
N PRO A 214 5.62 -0.41 34.18
CA PRO A 214 6.62 0.66 34.16
C PRO A 214 7.99 0.16 33.71
N ALA A 215 8.45 -1.01 34.16
CA ALA A 215 9.72 -1.59 33.75
C ALA A 215 9.76 -1.99 32.26
N ALA A 216 8.62 -2.39 31.68
CA ALA A 216 8.51 -2.63 30.25
C ALA A 216 8.54 -1.32 29.46
N ARG A 217 7.85 -0.27 29.93
CA ARG A 217 7.87 1.06 29.31
C ARG A 217 9.25 1.70 29.33
N THR A 218 9.99 1.61 30.44
CA THR A 218 11.36 2.13 30.52
C THR A 218 12.31 1.39 29.59
N ARG A 219 12.19 0.05 29.49
CA ARG A 219 12.96 -0.75 28.52
C ARG A 219 12.64 -0.34 27.07
N MET A 220 11.36 -0.19 26.74
CA MET A 220 10.95 0.25 25.40
C MET A 220 11.45 1.66 25.06
N ALA A 221 11.41 2.58 26.03
CA ALA A 221 11.96 3.92 25.85
C ALA A 221 13.48 3.89 25.64
N ALA A 222 14.21 3.04 26.39
CA ALA A 222 15.65 2.87 26.23
C ALA A 222 16.01 2.30 24.84
N THR A 223 15.32 1.25 24.40
CA THR A 223 15.55 0.68 23.06
C THR A 223 15.21 1.67 21.95
N ALA A 224 14.14 2.46 22.12
CA ALA A 224 13.80 3.51 21.16
C ALA A 224 14.89 4.58 21.07
N ALA A 225 15.45 4.99 22.22
CA ALA A 225 16.57 5.93 22.26
C ALA A 225 17.83 5.36 21.58
N GLU A 226 18.14 4.08 21.79
CA GLU A 226 19.25 3.39 21.10
C GLU A 226 19.03 3.34 19.58
N VAL A 227 17.81 3.05 19.12
CA VAL A 227 17.48 3.04 17.69
C VAL A 227 17.62 4.45 17.09
N LEU A 228 17.18 5.49 17.79
CA LEU A 228 17.35 6.86 17.32
C LEU A 228 18.83 7.27 17.29
N ALA A 229 19.64 6.85 18.27
CA ALA A 229 21.07 7.11 18.29
C ALA A 229 21.79 6.40 17.13
N THR A 230 21.44 5.14 16.83
CA THR A 230 22.01 4.43 15.68
C THR A 230 21.58 5.06 14.36
N ARG A 231 20.33 5.50 14.22
CA ARG A 231 19.86 6.25 13.05
C ARG A 231 20.66 7.54 12.86
N ALA A 232 20.90 8.31 13.92
CA ALA A 232 21.71 9.52 13.84
C ALA A 232 23.14 9.24 13.37
N ALA A 233 23.77 8.19 13.90
CA ALA A 233 25.12 7.77 13.49
C ALA A 233 25.18 7.31 12.02
N VAL A 234 24.14 6.64 11.52
CA VAL A 234 24.04 6.26 10.10
C VAL A 234 23.91 7.50 9.21
N LEU A 235 23.06 8.46 9.59
CA LEU A 235 22.91 9.71 8.84
C LEU A 235 24.22 10.51 8.80
N GLU A 236 24.93 10.63 9.92
CA GLU A 236 26.24 11.29 9.97
C GLU A 236 27.24 10.64 9.00
N ARG A 237 27.33 9.30 9.01
CA ARG A 237 28.19 8.56 8.07
C ARG A 237 27.76 8.77 6.61
N MET A 238 26.46 8.82 6.35
CA MET A 238 25.93 9.08 5.01
C MET A 238 26.30 10.48 4.53
N VAL A 239 26.18 11.49 5.38
CA VAL A 239 26.59 12.87 5.08
C VAL A 239 28.09 12.92 4.78
N ILE A 240 28.93 12.28 5.60
CA ILE A 240 30.39 12.23 5.35
C ILE A 240 30.71 11.53 4.02
N LEU A 241 29.99 10.47 3.65
CA LEU A 241 30.18 9.79 2.36
C LEU A 241 29.76 10.67 1.18
N LEU A 242 28.62 11.36 1.29
CA LEU A 242 28.16 12.31 0.28
C LEU A 242 29.14 13.48 0.12
N GLU A 243 29.63 14.01 1.23
CA GLU A 243 30.67 15.04 1.27
C GLU A 243 32.00 14.56 0.69
N ARG A 244 32.33 13.27 0.74
CA ARG A 244 33.57 12.77 0.12
C ARG A 244 33.42 12.43 -1.35
N ALA A 245 32.31 11.80 -1.73
CA ALA A 245 32.11 11.24 -3.06
C ALA A 245 31.47 12.22 -4.04
N LYS A 246 30.41 12.93 -3.64
CA LYS A 246 29.64 13.82 -4.52
C LYS A 246 29.98 15.30 -4.34
N HIS A 247 30.13 15.76 -3.10
CA HIS A 247 30.28 17.18 -2.77
C HIS A 247 31.67 17.56 -2.25
N GLY A 248 32.65 16.66 -2.36
CA GLY A 248 33.98 16.83 -1.77
C GLY A 248 34.88 17.77 -2.54
N ALA A 249 35.83 18.38 -1.83
CA ALA A 249 36.88 19.19 -2.47
C ALA A 249 37.65 18.38 -3.52
N PHE A 250 37.91 17.09 -3.27
CA PHE A 250 38.56 16.21 -4.24
C PHE A 250 37.67 15.94 -5.45
N ALA A 251 36.40 15.59 -5.26
CA ALA A 251 35.45 15.38 -6.36
C ALA A 251 35.22 16.65 -7.21
N ARG A 252 35.16 17.83 -6.57
CA ARG A 252 35.11 19.13 -7.26
C ARG A 252 36.41 19.43 -8.02
N ALA A 253 37.57 19.12 -7.43
CA ALA A 253 38.86 19.30 -8.10
C ALA A 253 39.05 18.34 -9.28
N THR A 254 38.61 17.08 -9.18
CA THR A 254 38.66 16.14 -10.29
C THR A 254 37.69 16.53 -11.40
N LYS A 255 36.47 16.98 -11.06
CA LYS A 255 35.51 17.53 -12.02
C LYS A 255 36.07 18.75 -12.76
N ALA A 256 36.58 19.75 -12.02
CA ALA A 256 37.20 20.94 -12.61
C ALA A 256 38.42 20.59 -13.49
N LYS A 257 39.23 19.59 -13.09
CA LYS A 257 40.34 19.09 -13.90
C LYS A 257 39.85 18.41 -15.19
N ALA A 258 38.78 17.62 -15.12
CA ALA A 258 38.18 17.00 -16.29
C ALA A 258 37.62 18.05 -17.25
N GLU A 259 36.87 19.03 -16.74
CA GLU A 259 36.36 20.17 -17.52
C GLU A 259 37.51 20.95 -18.19
N HIS A 260 38.58 21.24 -17.46
CA HIS A 260 39.77 21.88 -18.03
C HIS A 260 40.38 21.03 -19.16
N LEU A 261 40.57 19.73 -18.96
CA LEU A 261 41.09 18.84 -20.02
C LEU A 261 40.18 18.78 -21.25
N VAL A 262 38.86 18.83 -21.06
CA VAL A 262 37.90 18.91 -22.17
C VAL A 262 38.07 20.21 -22.94
N THR A 263 38.17 21.36 -22.26
CA THR A 263 38.40 22.65 -22.93
C THR A 263 39.72 22.68 -23.70
N VAL A 264 40.80 22.10 -23.14
CA VAL A 264 42.09 21.97 -23.82
C VAL A 264 41.97 21.06 -25.06
N ALA A 265 41.25 19.94 -24.95
CA ALA A 265 41.03 19.05 -26.10
C ALA A 265 40.24 19.74 -27.22
N GLN A 266 39.22 20.53 -26.87
CA GLN A 266 38.46 21.34 -27.83
C GLN A 266 39.35 22.41 -28.49
N GLU A 267 40.20 23.08 -27.73
CA GLU A 267 41.16 24.05 -28.24
C GLU A 267 42.15 23.40 -29.22
N LEU A 268 42.72 22.25 -28.85
CA LEU A 268 43.63 21.49 -29.71
C LEU A 268 42.93 21.04 -30.99
N ASN A 269 41.69 20.55 -30.92
CA ASN A 269 40.91 20.20 -32.10
C ASN A 269 40.66 21.44 -32.99
N GLY A 270 40.36 22.59 -32.39
CA GLY A 270 40.25 23.87 -33.11
C GLY A 270 41.55 24.22 -33.84
N ARG A 271 42.70 24.13 -33.15
CA ARG A 271 44.03 24.37 -33.76
C ARG A 271 44.34 23.39 -34.88
N LEU A 272 44.03 22.12 -34.71
CA LEU A 272 44.21 21.09 -35.74
C LEU A 272 43.33 21.36 -36.97
N LYS A 273 42.09 21.83 -36.77
CA LYS A 273 41.20 22.24 -37.89
C LYS A 273 41.78 23.43 -38.65
N VAL A 274 42.31 24.44 -37.94
CA VAL A 274 42.97 25.59 -38.57
C VAL A 274 44.21 25.14 -39.34
N MET A 275 45.09 24.34 -38.74
CA MET A 275 46.28 23.80 -39.40
C MET A 275 45.92 22.95 -40.62
N LYS A 276 44.84 22.15 -40.55
CA LYS A 276 44.31 21.43 -41.71
C LYS A 276 43.91 22.39 -42.82
N LEU A 277 43.21 23.48 -42.49
CA LEU A 277 42.81 24.50 -43.48
C LEU A 277 44.03 25.21 -44.07
N GLU A 278 45.01 25.60 -43.26
CA GLU A 278 46.26 26.21 -43.72
C GLU A 278 47.00 25.28 -44.69
N ILE A 279 47.21 24.02 -44.31
CA ILE A 279 47.85 23.03 -45.18
C ILE A 279 47.03 22.84 -46.46
N SER A 280 45.70 22.72 -46.35
CA SER A 280 44.84 22.59 -47.53
C SER A 280 44.94 23.80 -48.45
N ALA A 281 45.08 25.02 -47.91
CA ALA A 281 45.29 26.23 -48.69
C ALA A 281 46.67 26.24 -49.37
N THR A 282 47.71 25.69 -48.73
CA THR A 282 49.04 25.55 -49.35
C THR A 282 49.06 24.51 -50.48
N ILE A 283 48.30 23.43 -50.35
CA ILE A 283 48.24 22.35 -51.37
C ILE A 283 47.31 22.76 -52.53
N HIS A 284 46.15 23.34 -52.21
CA HIS A 284 45.16 23.79 -53.18
C HIS A 284 45.37 25.25 -53.56
N THR A 285 46.49 25.52 -54.23
CA THR A 285 46.70 26.82 -54.87
C THR A 285 45.66 27.03 -55.98
N PRO A 286 45.29 28.27 -56.31
CA PRO A 286 44.31 28.55 -57.36
C PRO A 286 44.74 27.98 -58.72
N GLU A 287 46.04 27.87 -58.96
CA GLU A 287 46.60 27.22 -60.16
C GLU A 287 46.34 25.71 -60.18
N VAL A 288 46.51 25.03 -59.04
CA VAL A 288 46.22 23.59 -58.89
C VAL A 288 44.72 23.34 -59.02
N ILE A 289 43.87 24.17 -58.41
CA ILE A 289 42.41 24.07 -58.55
C ILE A 289 42.00 24.27 -60.01
N ALA A 290 42.56 25.28 -60.70
CA ALA A 290 42.29 25.51 -62.11
C ALA A 290 42.81 24.36 -63.00
N ALA A 291 43.95 23.76 -62.66
CA ALA A 291 44.48 22.59 -63.37
C ALA A 291 43.59 21.35 -63.17
N LEU A 292 43.12 21.11 -61.96
CA LEU A 292 42.16 20.06 -61.65
C LEU A 292 40.85 20.30 -62.40
N GLY A 293 40.31 21.53 -62.39
CA GLY A 293 39.10 21.89 -63.16
C GLY A 293 39.26 21.62 -64.65
N ARG A 294 40.38 22.02 -65.26
CA ARG A 294 40.69 21.69 -66.66
C ARG A 294 40.77 20.18 -66.91
N TYR A 295 41.29 19.41 -65.95
CA TYR A 295 41.33 17.95 -66.04
C TYR A 295 39.94 17.33 -65.93
N TRP A 296 39.07 17.84 -65.05
CA TRP A 296 37.66 17.46 -64.99
C TRP A 296 36.93 17.73 -66.30
N ASP A 297 37.05 18.94 -66.85
CA ASP A 297 36.43 19.25 -68.15
C ASP A 297 37.01 18.40 -69.28
N HIS A 298 38.29 18.02 -69.20
CA HIS A 298 38.89 17.09 -70.15
C HIS A 298 38.28 15.70 -70.03
N LEU A 299 38.12 15.19 -68.80
CA LEU A 299 37.47 13.91 -68.54
C LEU A 299 36.02 13.91 -69.02
N GLU A 300 35.28 14.98 -68.77
CA GLU A 300 33.90 15.12 -69.22
C GLU A 300 33.80 15.16 -70.75
N ARG A 301 34.61 15.99 -71.42
CA ARG A 301 34.71 15.99 -72.90
C ARG A 301 35.22 14.67 -73.47
N THR A 302 36.03 13.91 -72.73
CA THR A 302 36.40 12.55 -73.17
C THR A 302 35.21 11.61 -73.04
N ARG A 303 34.44 11.68 -71.94
CA ARG A 303 33.24 10.88 -71.74
C ARG A 303 32.20 11.17 -72.82
N GLU A 304 31.88 12.45 -73.06
CA GLU A 304 30.95 12.89 -74.11
C GLU A 304 31.38 12.36 -75.48
N ARG A 305 32.65 12.53 -75.87
CA ARG A 305 33.17 11.95 -77.12
C ARG A 305 33.06 10.44 -77.20
N TRP A 306 33.20 9.73 -76.07
CA TRP A 306 33.02 8.28 -76.04
C TRP A 306 31.55 7.89 -76.11
N GLU A 307 30.64 8.68 -75.52
CA GLU A 307 29.20 8.51 -75.61
C GLU A 307 28.68 8.80 -77.02
N GLU A 308 29.13 9.88 -77.66
CA GLU A 308 28.86 10.19 -79.07
C GLU A 308 29.34 9.06 -79.98
N ARG A 309 30.56 8.55 -79.78
CA ARG A 309 31.05 7.37 -80.52
C ARG A 309 30.23 6.13 -80.25
N ARG A 310 29.76 5.95 -79.01
CA ARG A 310 28.87 4.82 -78.65
C ARG A 310 27.54 4.94 -79.38
N VAL A 311 26.94 6.13 -79.41
CA VAL A 311 25.68 6.39 -80.11
C VAL A 311 25.87 6.20 -81.62
N ALA A 312 26.91 6.76 -82.22
CA ALA A 312 27.23 6.57 -83.63
C ALA A 312 27.46 5.09 -83.98
N ALA A 313 28.19 4.35 -83.15
CA ALA A 313 28.39 2.91 -83.34
C ALA A 313 27.07 2.11 -83.20
N LEU A 314 26.18 2.51 -82.29
CA LEU A 314 24.83 1.92 -82.18
C LEU A 314 23.95 2.27 -83.38
N GLU A 315 24.05 3.48 -83.94
CA GLU A 315 23.35 3.88 -85.16
C GLU A 315 23.88 3.13 -86.39
N GLU A 316 25.19 2.94 -86.51
CA GLU A 316 25.80 2.07 -87.53
C GLU A 316 25.31 0.63 -87.38
N LEU A 317 25.28 0.08 -86.16
CA LEU A 317 24.72 -1.26 -85.89
C LEU A 317 23.25 -1.39 -86.31
N LYS A 318 22.44 -0.35 -86.05
CA LYS A 318 21.06 -0.27 -86.54
C LYS A 318 20.98 -0.23 -88.07
N ALA A 319 21.91 0.49 -88.72
CA ALA A 319 21.99 0.53 -90.19
C ALA A 319 22.36 -0.83 -90.82
N TYR A 320 23.06 -1.70 -90.08
CA TYR A 320 23.32 -3.10 -90.45
C TYR A 320 22.17 -4.07 -90.09
N GLY A 321 21.02 -3.56 -89.65
CA GLY A 321 19.80 -4.35 -89.40
C GLY A 321 19.83 -5.18 -88.11
N VAL A 322 20.79 -4.93 -87.21
CA VAL A 322 20.76 -5.53 -85.87
C VAL A 322 19.94 -4.62 -84.98
N GLU A 323 18.63 -4.83 -84.99
CA GLU A 323 17.72 -4.20 -84.02
C GLU A 323 17.92 -4.86 -82.65
N ASP A 324 18.13 -4.03 -81.63
CA ASP A 324 18.17 -4.43 -80.22
C ASP A 324 16.82 -5.06 -79.83
N LYS A 325 16.72 -6.38 -79.96
CA LYS A 325 15.59 -7.15 -79.41
C LYS A 325 15.74 -7.31 -77.90
N ASP A 326 15.50 -6.23 -77.17
CA ASP A 326 15.28 -6.29 -75.74
C ASP A 326 14.02 -5.51 -75.36
N GLY A 327 12.88 -6.21 -75.37
CA GLY A 327 11.67 -5.74 -74.70
C GLY A 327 10.33 -6.10 -75.36
N LYS A 328 9.86 -7.34 -75.14
CA LYS A 328 8.46 -7.83 -75.21
C LYS A 328 7.80 -8.08 -76.57
N GLY A 329 7.56 -9.37 -76.87
CA GLY A 329 6.26 -9.87 -77.39
C GLY A 329 6.24 -10.60 -78.75
N GLY A 330 5.84 -11.89 -78.74
CA GLY A 330 5.21 -12.68 -79.83
C GLY A 330 6.14 -13.32 -80.87
N GLU A 331 6.33 -14.65 -80.91
CA GLU A 331 5.54 -15.69 -81.66
C GLU A 331 5.48 -15.44 -83.18
N GLU A 332 5.70 -16.36 -84.13
CA GLU A 332 5.96 -17.81 -84.23
C GLU A 332 6.44 -18.11 -85.67
N ASN A 333 7.19 -19.21 -85.84
CA ASN A 333 7.32 -20.09 -87.04
C ASN A 333 7.79 -19.55 -88.42
N ALA A 334 8.96 -20.03 -88.88
CA ALA A 334 9.06 -21.11 -89.90
C ALA A 334 10.51 -21.32 -90.40
N SER A 335 10.97 -22.57 -90.27
CA SER A 335 11.74 -23.41 -91.21
C SER A 335 12.22 -22.78 -92.55
N ARG A 336 13.34 -23.14 -93.18
CA ARG A 336 14.44 -24.10 -92.97
C ARG A 336 15.30 -24.04 -94.24
N ASP A 337 16.63 -24.04 -94.07
CA ASP A 337 17.68 -24.41 -95.06
C ASP A 337 17.78 -23.57 -96.37
N THR A 338 18.93 -23.07 -96.82
CA THR A 338 20.24 -23.74 -96.86
C THR A 338 21.36 -22.74 -97.25
N ILE A 339 22.56 -22.96 -96.68
CA ILE A 339 23.93 -22.78 -97.25
C ILE A 339 24.44 -21.32 -97.43
N ARG A 340 25.30 -20.80 -96.53
CA ARG A 340 26.74 -21.08 -96.35
C ARG A 340 27.62 -20.60 -97.52
N SER A 341 27.86 -19.28 -97.60
CA SER A 341 29.02 -18.70 -98.33
C SER A 341 29.40 -17.26 -97.89
N GLU A 342 29.30 -16.92 -96.60
CA GLU A 342 29.75 -15.60 -96.07
C GLU A 342 30.51 -15.72 -94.73
N HIS A 343 31.12 -16.88 -94.45
CA HIS A 343 31.66 -17.17 -93.11
C HIS A 343 33.08 -16.65 -92.85
N GLU A 344 33.71 -15.97 -93.81
CA GLU A 344 35.01 -15.31 -93.61
C GLU A 344 34.88 -13.81 -93.27
N SER A 345 33.86 -13.11 -93.78
CA SER A 345 33.56 -11.73 -93.37
C SER A 345 33.01 -11.69 -91.94
N MET A 346 32.14 -12.65 -91.58
CA MET A 346 31.51 -12.69 -90.26
C MET A 346 32.53 -12.94 -89.13
N LYS A 347 33.60 -13.72 -89.37
CA LYS A 347 34.62 -14.03 -88.35
C LYS A 347 35.55 -12.84 -88.08
N GLU A 348 35.87 -12.05 -89.10
CA GLU A 348 36.60 -10.78 -88.99
C GLU A 348 35.76 -9.74 -88.22
N VAL A 349 34.46 -9.68 -88.54
CA VAL A 349 33.46 -8.84 -87.90
C VAL A 349 33.28 -9.21 -86.42
N TYR A 350 33.17 -10.49 -86.08
CA TYR A 350 33.14 -10.94 -84.67
C TYR A 350 34.45 -10.65 -83.91
N ARG A 351 35.62 -10.64 -84.56
CA ARG A 351 36.87 -10.22 -83.89
C ARG A 351 36.92 -8.72 -83.61
N ARG A 352 36.44 -7.90 -84.56
CA ARG A 352 36.32 -6.44 -84.37
C ARG A 352 35.28 -6.11 -83.30
N TYR A 353 34.13 -6.79 -83.29
CA TYR A 353 33.14 -6.65 -82.22
C TYR A 353 33.66 -7.17 -80.88
N GLY A 354 34.37 -8.29 -80.83
CA GLY A 354 34.95 -8.81 -79.59
C GLY A 354 36.09 -7.96 -79.03
N THR A 355 36.78 -7.17 -79.85
CA THR A 355 37.76 -6.16 -79.38
C THR A 355 37.04 -4.90 -78.89
N LEU A 356 36.03 -4.43 -79.64
CA LEU A 356 35.21 -3.28 -79.27
C LEU A 356 34.44 -3.51 -77.95
N ILE A 357 33.85 -4.69 -77.76
CA ILE A 357 33.13 -5.07 -76.52
C ILE A 357 34.09 -5.05 -75.33
N ARG A 358 35.29 -5.61 -75.48
CA ARG A 358 36.30 -5.58 -74.40
C ARG A 358 36.74 -4.16 -74.06
N GLU A 359 36.85 -3.27 -75.05
CA GLU A 359 37.13 -1.86 -74.82
C GLU A 359 35.98 -1.11 -74.16
N ILE A 360 34.73 -1.40 -74.54
CA ILE A 360 33.51 -0.83 -73.94
C ILE A 360 33.37 -1.29 -72.49
N GLU A 361 33.66 -2.56 -72.18
CA GLU A 361 33.63 -3.12 -70.83
C GLU A 361 34.76 -2.58 -69.95
N ALA A 362 35.96 -2.39 -70.51
CA ALA A 362 37.07 -1.75 -69.80
C ALA A 362 36.75 -0.30 -69.44
N LYS A 363 36.16 0.46 -70.36
CA LYS A 363 35.76 1.86 -70.14
C LYS A 363 34.54 1.98 -69.21
N SER A 364 33.58 1.07 -69.30
CA SER A 364 32.45 1.02 -68.34
C SER A 364 32.93 0.78 -66.91
N ARG A 365 33.98 -0.02 -66.72
CA ARG A 365 34.59 -0.22 -65.39
C ARG A 365 35.29 1.04 -64.87
N GLU A 366 35.94 1.79 -65.75
CA GLU A 366 36.58 3.06 -65.38
C GLU A 366 35.56 4.15 -65.04
N ILE A 367 34.46 4.22 -65.79
CA ILE A 367 33.31 5.09 -65.50
C ILE A 367 32.69 4.75 -64.14
N LYS A 368 32.47 3.46 -63.84
CA LYS A 368 31.96 3.01 -62.53
C LYS A 368 32.90 3.37 -61.38
N ARG A 369 34.22 3.20 -61.57
CA ARG A 369 35.21 3.66 -60.57
C ARG A 369 35.12 5.16 -60.31
N MET A 370 34.90 5.96 -61.35
CA MET A 370 34.77 7.41 -61.19
C MET A 370 33.49 7.79 -60.44
N ASP A 371 32.39 7.06 -60.64
CA ASP A 371 31.14 7.29 -59.92
C ASP A 371 31.23 6.82 -58.45
N GLU A 372 31.94 5.73 -58.18
CA GLU A 372 32.23 5.25 -56.81
C GLU A 372 33.12 6.24 -56.01
N LEU A 373 34.11 6.87 -56.66
CA LEU A 373 34.94 7.91 -56.04
C LEU A 373 34.12 9.15 -55.65
N LYS A 374 33.12 9.54 -56.45
CA LYS A 374 32.19 10.63 -56.12
C LYS A 374 31.31 10.30 -54.90
N LEU A 375 30.88 9.05 -54.74
CA LEU A 375 30.08 8.61 -53.60
C LEU A 375 30.86 8.65 -52.27
N SER A 376 32.18 8.41 -52.33
CA SER A 376 33.04 8.39 -51.13
C SER A 376 33.36 9.78 -50.55
N HIS A 377 33.18 10.87 -51.31
CA HIS A 377 33.45 12.25 -50.85
C HIS A 377 32.22 12.97 -50.27
N ALA A 378 31.01 12.42 -50.43
CA ALA A 378 29.76 12.99 -49.90
C ALA A 378 29.46 12.58 -48.44
N GLN A 379 30.20 11.63 -47.87
CA GLN A 379 29.98 11.10 -46.52
C GLN A 379 31.03 11.62 -45.53
N LEU A 380 30.92 12.88 -45.12
CA LEU A 380 31.48 13.32 -43.84
C LEU A 380 30.52 12.86 -42.73
N PRO A 381 30.97 12.17 -41.67
CA PRO A 381 30.08 11.67 -40.64
C PRO A 381 29.54 12.84 -39.81
N ARG A 382 28.22 13.05 -39.88
CA ARG A 382 27.47 13.77 -38.85
C ARG A 382 27.58 12.99 -37.54
N GLU A 383 27.80 13.74 -36.47
CA GLU A 383 28.02 13.30 -35.09
C GLU A 383 27.04 12.19 -34.67
N THR A 384 27.59 11.05 -34.26
CA THR A 384 26.87 10.00 -33.54
C THR A 384 26.56 10.52 -32.15
N ILE A 385 25.32 10.95 -31.94
CA ILE A 385 24.76 11.12 -30.60
C ILE A 385 24.59 9.71 -30.03
N MET A 386 25.14 9.52 -28.84
CA MET A 386 25.23 8.27 -28.11
C MET A 386 23.85 7.69 -27.83
N ALA A 387 23.77 6.36 -27.85
CA ALA A 387 22.61 5.60 -27.41
C ALA A 387 22.37 5.84 -25.92
N ASP A 388 21.27 6.49 -25.60
CA ASP A 388 20.74 6.53 -24.23
C ASP A 388 19.97 5.24 -23.95
N ASP A 389 20.22 4.70 -22.77
CA ASP A 389 19.61 3.49 -22.21
C ASP A 389 18.08 3.56 -22.31
N ALA A 390 17.47 2.60 -23.02
CA ALA A 390 16.03 2.45 -23.11
C ALA A 390 15.45 2.07 -21.74
N ILE A 391 14.99 3.07 -20.99
CA ILE A 391 14.17 2.90 -19.79
C ILE A 391 12.91 2.13 -20.20
N SER A 392 12.64 0.98 -19.56
CA SER A 392 11.49 0.12 -19.85
C SER A 392 10.20 0.75 -19.32
N ILE A 393 9.61 1.65 -20.09
CA ILE A 393 8.34 2.33 -19.79
C ILE A 393 7.17 1.37 -20.09
N TYR A 394 6.23 1.26 -19.16
CA TYR A 394 5.07 0.37 -19.25
C TYR A 394 3.94 0.97 -20.10
N ASP A 395 3.65 2.27 -19.92
CA ASP A 395 2.62 2.99 -20.65
C ASP A 395 2.90 4.51 -20.67
N GLU A 396 2.24 5.22 -21.58
CA GLU A 396 2.27 6.69 -21.67
C GLU A 396 0.87 7.24 -21.39
N ILE A 397 0.74 8.06 -20.35
CA ILE A 397 -0.54 8.54 -19.83
C ILE A 397 -0.55 10.07 -19.85
N GLU A 398 -1.62 10.66 -20.36
CA GLU A 398 -1.83 12.11 -20.36
C GLU A 398 -2.17 12.60 -18.94
N ILE A 399 -1.67 13.76 -18.55
CA ILE A 399 -1.87 14.30 -17.19
C ILE A 399 -3.34 14.53 -16.83
N GLU A 400 -4.19 14.70 -17.85
CA GLU A 400 -5.64 14.87 -17.75
C GLU A 400 -6.35 13.62 -17.17
N ASP A 401 -5.77 12.44 -17.40
CA ASP A 401 -6.26 11.16 -16.88
C ASP A 401 -5.74 10.86 -15.47
N MET A 402 -4.83 11.68 -14.94
CA MET A 402 -4.30 11.55 -13.58
C MET A 402 -5.15 12.33 -12.58
N THR A 403 -5.26 11.78 -11.36
CA THR A 403 -5.94 12.47 -10.26
C THR A 403 -4.94 13.25 -9.42
N PHE A 404 -5.15 14.56 -9.25
CA PHE A 404 -4.30 15.41 -8.42
C PHE A 404 -4.76 15.43 -6.95
N ASP A 405 -3.83 15.21 -6.02
CA ASP A 405 -4.07 15.43 -4.58
C ASP A 405 -3.47 16.77 -4.13
N PRO A 406 -4.30 17.78 -3.77
CA PRO A 406 -3.81 19.09 -3.37
C PRO A 406 -3.09 19.11 -2.02
N ASN A 407 -3.29 18.12 -1.15
CA ASN A 407 -2.63 18.09 0.16
C ASN A 407 -1.19 17.60 0.06
N LEU A 408 -0.97 16.60 -0.79
CA LEU A 408 0.32 15.97 -1.01
C LEU A 408 1.08 16.54 -2.21
N GLN A 409 0.41 17.32 -3.06
CA GLN A 409 0.98 17.90 -4.29
C GLN A 409 1.51 16.83 -5.25
N ILE A 410 0.77 15.72 -5.37
CA ILE A 410 1.11 14.57 -6.22
C ILE A 410 -0.01 14.26 -7.21
N TYR A 411 0.37 13.84 -8.40
CA TYR A 411 -0.54 13.22 -9.37
C TYR A 411 -0.48 11.70 -9.21
N HIS A 412 -1.64 11.05 -9.24
CA HIS A 412 -1.72 9.60 -9.12
C HIS A 412 -2.62 8.92 -10.17
N TYR A 413 -2.24 7.71 -10.56
CA TYR A 413 -2.95 6.89 -11.55
C TYR A 413 -3.04 5.42 -11.09
N PRO A 414 -4.17 4.71 -11.29
CA PRO A 414 -4.35 3.33 -10.84
C PRO A 414 -3.39 2.36 -11.54
N CYS A 415 -2.64 1.57 -10.76
CA CYS A 415 -1.70 0.57 -11.25
C CYS A 415 -2.36 -0.82 -11.31
N PRO A 416 -2.06 -1.67 -12.32
CA PRO A 416 -2.61 -3.03 -12.43
C PRO A 416 -2.28 -3.96 -11.25
N CYS A 417 -1.30 -3.62 -10.41
CA CYS A 417 -0.99 -4.37 -9.19
C CYS A 417 -1.95 -4.09 -8.01
N GLY A 418 -2.86 -3.12 -8.14
CA GLY A 418 -3.79 -2.69 -7.08
C GLY A 418 -3.31 -1.50 -6.25
N ASP A 419 -2.10 -1.00 -6.50
CA ASP A 419 -1.56 0.23 -5.94
C ASP A 419 -1.68 1.41 -6.94
N ARG A 420 -0.98 2.52 -6.72
CA ARG A 420 -1.04 3.71 -7.57
C ARG A 420 0.35 4.12 -8.06
N PHE A 421 0.44 4.62 -9.28
CA PHE A 421 1.60 5.38 -9.75
C PHE A 421 1.53 6.78 -9.13
N GLU A 422 2.66 7.31 -8.70
CA GLU A 422 2.74 8.64 -8.06
C GLU A 422 3.90 9.44 -8.66
N ILE A 423 3.67 10.74 -8.88
CA ILE A 423 4.69 11.72 -9.27
C ILE A 423 4.38 13.07 -8.63
N ALA A 424 5.40 13.78 -8.14
CA ALA A 424 5.20 15.09 -7.54
C ALA A 424 5.05 16.18 -8.60
N ILE A 425 4.28 17.22 -8.30
CA ILE A 425 4.13 18.37 -9.20
C ILE A 425 5.44 19.14 -9.39
N ASP A 426 6.29 19.18 -8.36
CA ASP A 426 7.59 19.85 -8.43
C ASP A 426 8.53 19.11 -9.39
N ASP A 427 8.49 17.77 -9.40
CA ASP A 427 9.30 16.95 -10.31
C ASP A 427 8.85 17.14 -11.77
N LEU A 428 7.53 17.22 -12.02
CA LEU A 428 6.98 17.54 -13.35
C LEU A 428 7.43 18.94 -13.82
N ARG A 429 7.50 19.93 -12.92
CA ARG A 429 8.00 21.29 -13.26
C ARG A 429 9.50 21.32 -13.54
N ASP A 430 10.25 20.43 -12.92
CA ASP A 430 11.68 20.26 -13.14
C ASP A 430 11.99 19.45 -14.43
N GLY A 431 10.94 18.97 -15.12
CA GLY A 431 11.03 18.27 -16.40
C GLY A 431 11.16 16.75 -16.27
N GLU A 432 10.86 16.17 -15.10
CA GLU A 432 10.83 14.72 -14.89
C GLU A 432 9.44 14.18 -15.25
N ASP A 433 9.39 13.30 -16.26
CA ASP A 433 8.17 12.77 -16.87
C ASP A 433 7.85 11.32 -16.45
N ILE A 434 8.56 10.76 -15.46
CA ILE A 434 8.46 9.34 -15.10
C ILE A 434 7.76 9.15 -13.75
N ALA A 435 6.54 8.61 -13.74
CA ALA A 435 5.85 8.24 -12.52
C ALA A 435 6.12 6.77 -12.14
N VAL A 436 6.32 6.52 -10.85
CA VAL A 436 6.76 5.20 -10.33
C VAL A 436 5.70 4.63 -9.40
N CYS A 437 5.46 3.31 -9.51
CA CYS A 437 4.63 2.60 -8.54
C CYS A 437 5.50 2.00 -7.42
N PRO A 438 5.21 2.32 -6.14
CA PRO A 438 6.02 1.84 -5.01
C PRO A 438 5.87 0.32 -4.77
N SER A 439 4.77 -0.30 -5.20
CA SER A 439 4.51 -1.73 -5.01
C SER A 439 5.12 -2.64 -6.07
N CYS A 440 5.15 -2.23 -7.34
CA CYS A 440 5.55 -3.14 -8.44
C CYS A 440 6.74 -2.64 -9.29
N SER A 441 7.33 -1.49 -8.96
CA SER A 441 8.47 -0.89 -9.69
C SER A 441 8.22 -0.63 -11.19
N LEU A 442 6.97 -0.73 -11.65
CA LEU A 442 6.60 -0.28 -12.99
C LEU A 442 6.75 1.24 -13.06
N MET A 443 7.10 1.70 -14.26
CA MET A 443 7.30 3.11 -14.58
C MET A 443 6.42 3.46 -15.77
N ILE A 444 5.71 4.58 -15.67
CA ILE A 444 4.90 5.15 -16.76
C ILE A 444 5.44 6.53 -17.12
N ARG A 445 5.27 6.93 -18.39
CA ARG A 445 5.59 8.30 -18.83
C ARG A 445 4.35 9.17 -18.75
N VAL A 446 4.46 10.34 -18.16
CA VAL A 446 3.39 11.34 -18.07
C VAL A 446 3.58 12.36 -19.18
N ILE A 447 2.58 12.51 -20.05
CA ILE A 447 2.54 13.53 -21.09
C ILE A 447 1.82 14.75 -20.49
N PHE A 448 2.49 15.90 -20.42
CA PHE A 448 1.96 17.13 -19.85
C PHE A 448 2.46 18.35 -20.60
N ASP A 449 1.64 19.41 -20.63
CA ASP A 449 2.07 20.77 -20.96
C ASP A 449 2.19 21.60 -19.67
N GLU A 450 3.11 22.56 -19.62
CA GLU A 450 3.34 23.43 -18.44
C GLU A 450 2.08 24.21 -18.01
N ALA A 451 1.12 24.40 -18.93
CA ALA A 451 -0.15 25.10 -18.68
C ALA A 451 -1.19 24.25 -17.91
N ASP A 452 -1.06 22.92 -17.94
CA ASP A 452 -2.04 21.98 -17.35
C ASP A 452 -1.68 21.60 -15.90
N LEU A 453 -0.52 22.05 -15.43
CA LEU A 453 -0.06 21.86 -14.05
C LEU A 453 -0.79 22.82 -13.09
N ALA A 454 -1.22 22.29 -11.95
CA ALA A 454 -1.86 23.11 -10.92
C ALA A 454 -0.92 24.22 -10.42
N ASN A 455 -1.36 25.49 -10.48
CA ASN A 455 -0.57 26.63 -10.03
C ASN A 455 -0.53 26.74 -8.50
N HIS A 456 0.62 27.14 -7.95
CA HIS A 456 0.87 27.19 -6.50
C HIS A 456 0.11 28.32 -5.76
N ASP A 457 -0.74 29.08 -6.46
CA ASP A 457 -1.35 30.33 -5.98
C ASP A 457 -2.83 30.22 -5.58
N ASP A 458 -3.48 29.06 -5.68
CA ASP A 458 -4.88 28.88 -5.23
C ASP A 458 -5.01 28.61 -3.72
N LYS A 459 -4.10 29.18 -2.91
CA LYS A 459 -4.23 29.27 -1.45
C LYS A 459 -4.86 30.60 -1.03
N ASN A 460 -6.03 30.95 -1.57
CA ASN A 460 -6.96 31.82 -0.85
C ASN A 460 -8.39 31.80 -1.42
N GLY A 461 -9.19 30.81 -1.03
CA GLY A 461 -10.64 30.93 -1.21
C GLY A 461 -11.44 29.63 -1.24
N SER A 462 -11.63 29.00 -0.08
CA SER A 462 -12.87 28.29 0.27
C SER A 462 -12.68 27.51 1.58
N ALA A 463 -12.76 28.23 2.70
CA ALA A 463 -13.17 27.60 3.96
C ALA A 463 -14.69 27.36 3.88
N GLY A 464 -15.09 26.30 3.18
CA GLY A 464 -16.46 25.82 3.12
C GLY A 464 -16.76 24.92 4.32
N ALA A 465 -17.49 25.47 5.29
CA ALA A 465 -18.00 24.76 6.44
C ALA A 465 -18.80 23.51 6.04
N VAL A 466 -18.39 22.34 6.53
CA VAL A 466 -19.26 21.15 6.57
C VAL A 466 -19.76 21.00 8.00
N ALA A 467 -21.03 21.36 8.19
CA ALA A 467 -21.78 21.04 9.39
C ALA A 467 -21.95 19.52 9.48
N VAL A 468 -21.42 18.92 10.54
CA VAL A 468 -21.77 17.56 10.95
C VAL A 468 -23.03 17.66 11.81
N GLN A 469 -24.14 17.15 11.30
CA GLN A 469 -25.27 16.73 12.13
C GLN A 469 -24.87 15.44 12.86
N ALA A 470 -24.73 15.52 14.17
CA ALA A 470 -25.14 14.52 15.17
C ALA A 470 -25.00 15.14 16.57
#